data_AF-A0A2V5YKL9-F1
#
_entry.id   AF-A0A2V5YKL9-F1
#
_cell.length_a   1.000
_cell.length_b   1.000
_cell.length_c   1.000
_cell.angle_alpha   90.00
_cell.angle_beta   90.00
_cell.angle_gamma   90.00
#
_symmetry.space_group_name_H-M   'P 1'
#
loop_
_entity.id
_entity.type
_entity.pdbx_description
1 polymer ?
#
loop_
_entity_poly.entity_id
_entity_poly.type
_entity_poly.pdbx_seq_one_letter_code
_entity_poly.pdbx_strand_id
1 'polypeptide(L)' 'GFSQHAGMVVVADGTETSKRRLERVLTSDPGMGILRHADAGYSRAIEFAATHDIEIPMNPQSRD' A
#
# COMPACT_ATOMS: atom_id res chain seq x y z
N GLY A 1 -2.70 12.63 -22.72
CA GLY A 1 -3.47 13.00 -21.53
C GLY A 1 -4.60 12.03 -21.27
N PHE A 2 -4.30 10.73 -21.11
CA PHE A 2 -5.30 9.68 -20.85
C PHE A 2 -5.05 8.95 -19.51
N SER A 3 -4.02 9.36 -18.76
CA SER A 3 -3.62 8.72 -17.52
C SER A 3 -3.16 9.76 -16.51
N GLN A 4 -3.35 9.43 -15.23
CA GLN A 4 -2.72 10.10 -14.10
C GLN A 4 -1.97 9.03 -13.30
N HIS A 5 -0.76 9.36 -12.85
CA HIS A 5 0.06 8.48 -12.03
C HIS A 5 0.92 9.33 -11.09
N ALA A 6 1.39 8.70 -10.02
CA ALA A 6 2.29 9.31 -9.04
C ALA A 6 3.59 8.52 -8.96
N GLY A 7 4.66 9.18 -8.53
CA GLY A 7 5.96 8.57 -8.25
C GLY A 7 6.47 9.02 -6.89
N MET A 8 7.21 8.15 -6.21
CA MET A 8 7.77 8.40 -4.89
C MET A 8 9.27 8.10 -4.87
N VAL A 9 10.05 8.94 -4.17
CA VAL A 9 11.49 8.73 -3.92
C VAL A 9 11.77 9.05 -2.45
N VAL A 10 12.60 8.24 -1.82
CA VAL A 10 13.11 8.43 -0.46
C VAL A 10 14.60 8.12 -0.43
N VAL A 11 15.36 8.88 0.35
CA VAL A 11 16.83 8.72 0.46
C VAL A 11 17.17 8.03 1.78
N ALA A 12 18.02 7.02 1.71
CA ALA A 12 18.64 6.37 2.85
C ALA A 12 20.01 7.03 3.13
N ASP A 13 20.02 8.08 3.96
CA ASP A 13 21.23 8.85 4.30
C ASP A 13 21.94 8.38 5.59
N GLY A 14 21.43 7.31 6.22
CA GLY A 14 21.98 6.75 7.45
C GLY A 14 21.53 7.43 8.75
N THR A 15 20.70 8.47 8.68
CA THR A 15 20.14 9.13 9.88
C THR A 15 18.95 8.37 10.48
N GLU A 16 18.71 8.51 11.78
CA GLU A 16 17.49 7.97 12.41
C GLU A 16 16.20 8.55 11.82
N THR A 17 16.26 9.79 11.32
CA THR A 17 15.11 10.40 10.65
C THR A 17 14.82 9.72 9.31
N SER A 18 15.85 9.38 8.51
CA SER A 18 15.62 8.66 7.25
C SER A 18 15.14 7.24 7.50
N LYS A 19 15.65 6.54 8.53
CA LYS A 19 15.12 5.24 8.95
C LYS A 19 13.61 5.27 9.19
N ARG A 20 13.12 6.23 10.01
CA ARG A 20 11.68 6.38 10.28
C ARG A 20 10.87 6.72 9.02
N ARG A 21 11.44 7.49 8.09
CA ARG A 21 10.78 7.81 6.81
C ARG A 21 10.70 6.58 5.90
N LEU A 22 11.78 5.81 5.82
CA LEU A 22 11.88 4.58 5.03
C LEU A 22 10.86 3.55 5.51
N GLU A 23 10.82 3.27 6.81
CA GLU A 23 9.84 2.34 7.40
C GLU A 23 8.41 2.73 7.00
N ARG A 24 8.07 4.01 7.04
CA ARG A 24 6.72 4.47 6.68
C ARG A 24 6.42 4.37 5.20
N VAL A 25 7.29 4.93 4.37
CA VAL A 25 7.01 5.04 2.92
C VAL A 25 7.08 3.68 2.24
N LEU A 26 8.02 2.82 2.63
CA LEU A 26 8.15 1.48 2.05
C LEU A 26 7.05 0.53 2.53
N THR A 27 6.28 0.91 3.56
CA THR A 27 5.02 0.23 3.91
C THR A 27 3.83 0.85 3.19
N SER A 28 3.70 2.18 3.21
CA SER A 28 2.50 2.86 2.70
C SER A 28 2.38 2.83 1.18
N ASP A 29 3.48 2.97 0.44
CA ASP A 29 3.47 3.02 -1.03
C ASP A 29 2.99 1.70 -1.65
N PRO A 30 3.57 0.52 -1.33
CA PRO A 30 3.01 -0.75 -1.79
C PRO A 30 1.67 -1.08 -1.13
N GLY A 31 1.46 -0.67 0.12
CA GLY A 31 0.17 -0.82 0.81
C GLY A 31 -0.98 -0.19 0.05
N MET A 32 -0.75 0.95 -0.62
CA MET A 32 -1.76 1.58 -1.47
C MET A 32 -2.15 0.71 -2.67
N GLY A 33 -1.19 -0.03 -3.24
CA GLY A 33 -1.45 -1.03 -4.26
C GLY A 33 -2.39 -2.12 -3.77
N ILE A 34 -2.14 -2.67 -2.57
CA ILE A 34 -2.99 -3.69 -1.96
C ILE A 34 -4.40 -3.15 -1.72
N LEU A 35 -4.52 -1.99 -1.06
CA LEU A 35 -5.81 -1.35 -0.77
C LEU A 35 -6.62 -1.13 -2.04
N ARG A 36 -5.98 -0.63 -3.10
CA ARG A 36 -6.63 -0.41 -4.41
C ARG A 36 -7.17 -1.69 -5.02
N HIS A 37 -6.42 -2.80 -4.96
CA HIS A 37 -6.88 -4.08 -5.52
C HIS A 37 -7.93 -4.75 -4.63
N ALA A 38 -7.82 -4.62 -3.31
CA ALA A 38 -8.84 -5.12 -2.39
C ALA A 38 -10.18 -4.40 -2.61
N ASP A 39 -10.18 -3.08 -2.79
CA ASP A 39 -11.37 -2.29 -3.12
C ASP A 39 -12.00 -2.67 -4.47
N ALA A 40 -11.15 -2.98 -5.47
CA ALA A 40 -11.60 -3.49 -6.76
C ALA A 40 -12.25 -4.89 -6.66
N GLY A 41 -12.00 -5.63 -5.56
CA GLY A 41 -12.59 -6.93 -5.26
C GLY A 41 -11.71 -8.13 -5.60
N TYR A 42 -10.38 -7.96 -5.69
CA TYR A 42 -9.47 -9.09 -5.88
C TYR A 42 -9.30 -9.88 -4.57
N SER A 43 -9.78 -11.13 -4.53
CA SER A 43 -9.68 -12.06 -3.40
C SER A 43 -8.29 -12.11 -2.78
N ARG A 44 -7.26 -12.30 -3.63
CA ARG A 44 -5.85 -12.35 -3.21
C ARG A 44 -5.37 -11.09 -2.49
N ALA A 45 -5.86 -9.91 -2.87
CA ALA A 45 -5.49 -8.66 -2.21
C ALA A 45 -6.17 -8.51 -0.85
N ILE A 46 -7.43 -8.95 -0.74
CA ILE A 46 -8.19 -9.00 0.53
C ILE A 46 -7.49 -9.94 1.53
N GLU A 47 -7.10 -11.14 1.07
CA GLU A 47 -6.35 -12.10 1.89
C GLU A 47 -4.98 -11.56 2.32
N PHE A 48 -4.26 -10.92 1.40
CA PHE A 48 -2.97 -10.30 1.71
C PHE A 48 -3.10 -9.23 2.79
N ALA A 49 -4.12 -8.36 2.68
CA ALA A 49 -4.38 -7.32 3.67
C ALA A 49 -4.68 -7.92 5.06
N ALA A 50 -5.50 -8.97 5.13
CA ALA A 50 -5.85 -9.66 6.37
C ALA A 50 -4.65 -10.36 7.04
N THR A 51 -3.70 -10.87 6.25
CA THR A 51 -2.52 -11.60 6.75
C THR A 51 -1.36 -10.70 7.15
N HIS A 52 -1.34 -9.45 6.68
CA HIS A 52 -0.24 -8.49 6.90
C HIS A 52 -0.68 -7.25 7.70
N ASP A 53 -1.80 -7.34 8.43
CA ASP A 53 -2.33 -6.27 9.28
C ASP A 53 -2.53 -4.93 8.55
N ILE A 54 -2.94 -4.98 7.28
CA ILE A 54 -3.31 -3.78 6.52
C ILE A 54 -4.76 -3.43 6.84
N GLU A 55 -4.96 -2.29 7.49
CA GLU A 55 -6.29 -1.80 7.86
C GLU A 55 -7.11 -1.38 6.63
N ILE A 56 -8.29 -1.99 6.47
CA ILE A 56 -9.30 -1.59 5.49
C ILE A 56 -10.55 -1.15 6.27
N PRO A 57 -10.87 0.16 6.32
CA PRO A 57 -12.01 0.65 7.11
C PRO A 57 -13.38 0.16 6.61
N MET A 58 -13.48 -0.15 5.33
CA MET A 58 -14.68 -0.68 4.69
C MET A 58 -14.62 -2.21 4.65
N ASN A 59 -15.76 -2.89 4.51
CA ASN A 59 -15.79 -4.33 4.35
C ASN A 59 -15.60 -4.72 2.87
N PRO A 60 -14.42 -5.22 2.43
CA PRO A 60 -14.20 -5.57 1.03
C PRO A 60 -14.93 -6.86 0.66
N GLN A 61 -15.39 -6.94 -0.60
CA GLN A 61 -16.04 -8.13 -1.15
C GLN A 61 -15.26 -8.62 -2.36
N SER A 62 -14.95 -9.92 -2.41
CA SER A 62 -14.35 -10.53 -3.60
C SER A 62 -15.37 -10.55 -4.76
N ARG A 63 -14.87 -10.30 -5.96
CA ARG A 63 -15.64 -10.19 -7.22
C ARG A 63 -14.98 -10.94 -8.38
N ASP A 64 -13.91 -11.66 -8.08
CA ASP A 64 -13.11 -12.47 -8.99
C ASP A 64 -13.38 -13.97 -8.87
#